data_AF-A0A821D678-F1
#
_entry.id   AF-A0A821D678-F1
#
_cell.length_a   1.000
_cell.length_b   1.000
_cell.length_c   1.000
_cell.angle_alpha   90.00
_cell.angle_beta   90.00
_cell.angle_gamma   90.00
#
_symmetry.space_group_name_H-M   'P 1'
#
loop_
_entity.id
_entity.type
_entity.pdbx_description
1 polymer ?
#
loop_
_entity_poly.entity_id
_entity_poly.type
_entity_poly.pdbx_seq_one_letter_code
_entity_poly.pdbx_strand_id
1 'polypeptide(L)'
;TLNGVTGAGGNGAGGAANQLNSPWGLFVADDQAVFIAEYMNHRVMQWKNGDTTNGQVVAGGNGQGNRLNQLNGPTDVLIGKETDSLIICDAENLRVVRWSRCSGTTQGEILIDNIDCYG
;
A
#
# COMPACT_ATOMS: atom_id res chain seq x y z
N THR A 1 21.47 -23.67 2.17
CA THR A 1 20.09 -23.99 1.73
C THR A 1 19.32 -22.69 1.74
N LEU A 2 18.77 -22.27 0.59
CA LEU A 2 17.96 -21.04 0.49
C LEU A 2 16.49 -21.45 0.60
N ASN A 3 15.99 -21.61 1.82
CA ASN A 3 14.56 -21.81 2.02
C ASN A 3 13.90 -20.43 1.98
N GLY A 4 13.00 -20.22 1.01
CA GLY A 4 12.17 -19.03 0.99
C GLY A 4 11.29 -18.98 2.24
N VAL A 5 11.17 -17.82 2.85
CA VAL A 5 10.26 -17.55 3.96
C VAL A 5 9.20 -16.56 3.50
N THR A 6 7.97 -16.74 3.94
CA THR A 6 6.90 -15.76 3.72
C THR A 6 7.24 -14.49 4.48
N GLY A 7 7.41 -13.36 3.80
CA GLY A 7 7.68 -12.06 4.41
C GLY A 7 6.45 -11.18 4.62
N ALA A 8 5.32 -11.51 3.97
CA ALA A 8 4.05 -10.79 4.09
C ALA A 8 2.90 -11.71 3.62
N GLY A 9 1.74 -11.60 4.26
CA GLY A 9 0.56 -12.40 3.90
C GLY A 9 0.71 -13.89 4.21
N GLY A 10 0.44 -14.75 3.21
CA GLY A 10 0.58 -16.21 3.33
C GLY A 10 -0.63 -16.97 3.87
N ASN A 11 -1.75 -16.30 4.17
CA ASN A 11 -2.96 -16.91 4.72
C ASN A 11 -4.15 -16.88 3.74
N GLY A 12 -3.85 -16.97 2.44
CA GLY A 12 -4.84 -16.94 1.37
C GLY A 12 -5.35 -15.54 1.03
N ALA A 13 -6.29 -15.50 0.09
CA ALA A 13 -6.93 -14.26 -0.35
C ALA A 13 -7.97 -13.77 0.67
N GLY A 14 -7.94 -12.49 1.02
CA GLY A 14 -8.90 -11.88 1.94
C GLY A 14 -8.47 -10.52 2.45
N GLY A 15 -9.28 -9.96 3.37
CA GLY A 15 -9.10 -8.61 3.91
C GLY A 15 -8.46 -8.57 5.30
N ALA A 16 -8.09 -9.71 5.89
CA ALA A 16 -7.43 -9.73 7.20
C ALA A 16 -6.01 -9.15 7.15
N ALA A 17 -5.44 -8.83 8.32
CA ALA A 17 -4.09 -8.27 8.48
C ALA A 17 -2.96 -9.21 7.99
N ASN A 18 -3.25 -10.50 7.85
CA ASN A 18 -2.32 -11.54 7.40
C ASN A 18 -2.73 -12.14 6.03
N GLN A 19 -3.67 -11.49 5.34
CA GLN A 19 -4.18 -11.88 4.02
C GLN A 19 -3.94 -10.75 3.01
N LEU A 20 -3.86 -11.13 1.74
CA LEU A 20 -3.70 -10.20 0.62
C LEU A 20 -4.71 -10.54 -0.47
N ASN A 21 -5.28 -9.55 -1.15
CA ASN A 21 -6.22 -9.76 -2.24
C ASN A 21 -5.80 -8.97 -3.48
N SER A 22 -5.30 -9.69 -4.48
CA SER A 22 -4.72 -9.13 -5.71
C SER A 22 -3.69 -8.03 -5.43
N PRO A 23 -2.56 -8.34 -4.77
CA PRO A 23 -1.46 -7.39 -4.65
C PRO A 23 -0.84 -7.12 -6.03
N TRP A 24 -0.67 -5.85 -6.40
CA TRP A 24 -0.15 -5.46 -7.72
C TRP A 24 1.25 -4.84 -7.64
N GLY A 25 1.49 -4.00 -6.64
CA GLY A 25 2.77 -3.33 -6.43
C GLY A 25 3.36 -3.63 -5.06
N LEU A 26 4.69 -3.63 -4.99
CA LEU A 26 5.42 -3.80 -3.73
C LEU A 26 6.67 -2.94 -3.67
N PHE A 27 7.00 -2.48 -2.47
CA PHE A 27 8.23 -1.74 -2.20
C PHE A 27 8.86 -2.21 -0.90
N VAL A 28 10.17 -2.38 -0.91
CA VAL A 28 10.97 -2.70 0.28
C VAL A 28 11.76 -1.47 0.67
N ALA A 29 11.49 -0.95 1.87
CA ALA A 29 12.13 0.23 2.39
C ALA A 29 13.53 -0.05 2.97
N ASP A 30 14.31 1.00 3.23
CA ASP A 30 15.67 0.88 3.79
C ASP A 30 15.66 0.24 5.20
N ASP A 31 14.56 0.34 5.94
CA ASP A 31 14.33 -0.35 7.22
C ASP A 31 13.81 -1.80 7.07
N GLN A 32 13.82 -2.30 5.84
CA GLN A 32 13.35 -3.63 5.44
C GLN A 32 11.84 -3.85 5.67
N ALA A 33 11.06 -2.79 5.92
CA ALA A 33 9.61 -2.88 5.88
C ALA A 33 9.12 -3.08 4.45
N VAL A 34 8.10 -3.94 4.28
CA VAL A 34 7.48 -4.25 2.99
C VAL A 34 6.15 -3.52 2.89
N PHE A 35 5.97 -2.78 1.81
CA PHE A 35 4.73 -2.11 1.46
C PHE A 35 4.10 -2.80 0.27
N ILE A 36 2.79 -3.04 0.30
CA ILE A 36 2.09 -3.76 -0.76
C ILE A 36 0.82 -2.99 -1.13
N ALA A 37 0.70 -2.62 -2.40
CA ALA A 37 -0.52 -2.06 -2.97
C ALA A 37 -1.49 -3.20 -3.32
N GLU A 38 -2.63 -3.24 -2.62
CA GLU A 38 -3.66 -4.24 -2.84
C GLU A 38 -4.80 -3.70 -3.70
N TYR A 39 -4.85 -4.17 -4.94
CA TYR A 39 -5.79 -3.70 -5.94
C TYR A 39 -7.25 -3.96 -5.51
N MET A 40 -7.57 -5.20 -5.12
CA MET A 40 -8.95 -5.61 -4.81
C MET A 40 -9.40 -5.22 -3.39
N ASN A 41 -8.45 -5.00 -2.46
CA ASN A 41 -8.78 -4.50 -1.11
C ASN A 41 -8.72 -2.97 -1.01
N HIS A 42 -8.33 -2.27 -2.08
CA HIS A 42 -8.28 -0.81 -2.15
C HIS A 42 -7.51 -0.17 -0.98
N ARG A 43 -6.33 -0.71 -0.71
CA ARG A 43 -5.49 -0.31 0.42
C ARG A 43 -4.01 -0.55 0.14
N VAL A 44 -3.16 0.10 0.91
CA VAL A 44 -1.74 -0.24 1.01
C VAL A 44 -1.49 -0.83 2.38
N MET A 45 -0.83 -1.98 2.40
CA MET A 45 -0.42 -2.67 3.62
C MET A 45 1.07 -2.49 3.88
N GLN A 46 1.47 -2.48 5.16
CA GLN A 46 2.85 -2.52 5.61
C GLN A 46 3.09 -3.75 6.49
N TRP A 47 4.21 -4.44 6.27
CA TRP A 47 4.81 -5.38 7.21
C TRP A 47 6.18 -4.87 7.65
N LYS A 48 6.44 -4.91 8.95
CA LYS A 48 7.77 -4.63 9.48
C LYS A 48 8.70 -5.79 9.16
N ASN A 49 10.00 -5.53 9.07
CA ASN A 49 10.99 -6.58 8.84
C ASN A 49 10.84 -7.72 9.86
N GLY A 50 10.71 -8.94 9.35
CA GLY A 50 10.53 -10.16 10.15
C GLY A 50 9.13 -10.39 10.71
N ASP A 51 8.18 -9.46 10.52
CA ASP A 51 6.76 -9.68 10.86
C ASP A 51 6.03 -10.26 9.65
N THR A 52 5.42 -11.43 9.84
CA THR A 52 4.71 -12.14 8.77
C THR A 52 3.21 -12.23 9.03
N THR A 53 2.75 -11.78 10.19
CA THR A 53 1.36 -11.98 10.65
C THR A 53 0.61 -10.68 10.93
N ASN A 54 1.30 -9.57 11.21
CA ASN A 54 0.66 -8.33 11.67
C ASN A 54 0.79 -7.20 10.64
N GLY A 55 0.27 -7.43 9.43
CA GLY A 55 0.18 -6.39 8.42
C GLY A 55 -0.69 -5.23 8.90
N GLN A 56 -0.27 -4.00 8.60
CA GLN A 56 -0.99 -2.79 8.97
C GLN A 56 -1.47 -2.06 7.72
N VAL A 57 -2.72 -1.60 7.72
CA VAL A 57 -3.20 -0.68 6.69
C VAL A 57 -2.55 0.68 6.93
N VAL A 58 -1.80 1.17 5.95
CA VAL A 58 -1.08 2.45 6.02
C VAL A 58 -1.63 3.50 5.05
N ALA A 59 -2.42 3.08 4.07
CA ALA A 59 -3.22 3.97 3.23
C ALA A 59 -4.48 3.26 2.72
N GLY A 60 -5.54 4.03 2.47
CA GLY A 60 -6.84 3.48 2.05
C GLY A 60 -7.52 2.67 3.16
N GLY A 61 -8.20 1.57 2.79
CA GLY A 61 -8.90 0.70 3.74
C GLY A 61 -10.23 1.26 4.29
N ASN A 62 -10.62 2.47 3.91
CA ASN A 62 -11.92 3.09 4.24
C ASN A 62 -12.99 2.82 3.16
N GLY A 63 -12.91 1.65 2.52
CA GLY A 63 -13.69 1.29 1.34
C GLY A 63 -13.17 1.91 0.04
N GLN A 64 -13.64 1.35 -1.07
CA GLN A 64 -13.38 1.85 -2.42
C GLN A 64 -13.95 3.26 -2.59
N GLY A 65 -13.18 4.19 -3.15
CA GLY A 65 -13.68 5.50 -3.52
C GLY A 65 -12.59 6.53 -3.83
N ASN A 66 -13.01 7.75 -4.12
CA ASN A 66 -12.12 8.85 -4.55
C ASN A 66 -11.90 9.93 -3.49
N ARG A 67 -12.42 9.75 -2.26
CA ARG A 67 -12.12 10.65 -1.14
C ARG A 67 -10.64 10.57 -0.78
N LEU A 68 -10.13 11.57 -0.09
CA LEU A 68 -8.71 11.61 0.28
C LEU A 68 -8.32 10.51 1.26
N ASN A 69 -9.25 9.98 2.06
CA ASN A 69 -9.03 8.84 2.94
C ASN A 69 -9.32 7.47 2.28
N GLN A 70 -9.63 7.45 0.99
CA GLN A 70 -9.95 6.25 0.23
C GLN A 70 -8.96 6.05 -0.91
N LEU A 71 -8.87 4.82 -1.38
CA LEU A 71 -8.19 4.45 -2.63
C LEU A 71 -9.19 3.67 -3.50
N ASN A 72 -8.86 3.53 -4.77
CA ASN A 72 -9.57 2.74 -5.76
C ASN A 72 -8.55 2.10 -6.71
N GLY A 73 -8.40 0.77 -6.57
CA GLY A 73 -7.44 -0.01 -7.36
C GLY A 73 -6.01 0.53 -7.32
N PRO A 74 -5.36 0.67 -6.14
CA PRO A 74 -3.97 1.09 -6.10
C PRO A 74 -3.08 0.02 -6.75
N THR A 75 -2.26 0.41 -7.70
CA THR A 75 -1.43 -0.52 -8.48
C THR A 75 0.02 -0.53 -8.06
N ASP A 76 0.51 0.57 -7.49
CA ASP A 76 1.90 0.70 -7.07
C ASP A 76 2.07 1.63 -5.86
N VAL A 77 3.17 1.44 -5.13
CA VAL A 77 3.56 2.24 -3.98
C VAL A 77 5.07 2.40 -3.92
N LEU A 78 5.56 3.61 -3.64
CA LEU A 78 6.97 3.87 -3.34
C LEU A 78 7.13 4.81 -2.15
N ILE A 79 8.34 4.91 -1.60
CA ILE A 79 8.66 5.89 -0.55
C ILE A 79 9.33 7.13 -1.15
N GLY A 80 8.70 8.29 -0.95
CA GLY A 80 9.33 9.59 -1.12
C GLY A 80 10.26 9.87 0.05
N LYS A 81 11.57 9.66 -0.15
CA LYS A 81 12.59 9.72 0.91
C LYS A 81 12.68 11.09 1.60
N GLU A 82 12.50 12.17 0.86
CA GLU A 82 12.59 13.54 1.39
C GLU A 82 11.50 13.87 2.42
N THR A 83 10.31 13.28 2.28
CA THR A 83 9.14 13.61 3.11
C THR A 83 8.66 12.43 3.97
N ASP A 84 9.41 11.33 3.99
CA ASP A 84 9.02 10.04 4.59
C ASP A 84 7.54 9.68 4.31
N SER A 85 7.18 9.71 3.02
CA SER A 85 5.80 9.55 2.56
C SER A 85 5.64 8.38 1.61
N LEU A 86 4.46 7.77 1.62
CA LEU A 86 4.02 6.84 0.59
C LEU A 86 3.54 7.65 -0.62
N ILE A 87 4.03 7.32 -1.80
CA ILE A 87 3.50 7.80 -3.08
C ILE A 87 2.83 6.62 -3.75
N ILE A 88 1.55 6.76 -4.07
CA ILE A 88 0.68 5.65 -4.46
C ILE A 88 0.04 5.97 -5.80
N CYS A 89 0.13 5.03 -6.74
CA CYS A 89 -0.63 5.03 -7.99
C CYS A 89 -2.06 4.57 -7.69
N ASP A 90 -3.00 5.49 -7.55
CA ASP A 90 -4.42 5.24 -7.26
C ASP A 90 -5.20 5.15 -8.58
N ALA A 91 -4.94 4.06 -9.31
CA ALA A 91 -5.12 3.98 -10.76
C ALA A 91 -6.57 4.19 -11.22
N GLU A 92 -7.54 3.58 -10.54
CA GLU A 92 -8.96 3.72 -10.93
C GLU A 92 -9.56 5.09 -10.55
N ASN A 93 -8.80 5.91 -9.81
CA ASN A 93 -9.11 7.32 -9.56
C ASN A 93 -8.29 8.28 -10.45
N LEU A 94 -7.48 7.75 -11.38
CA LEU A 94 -6.67 8.51 -12.34
C LEU A 94 -5.75 9.54 -11.68
N ARG A 95 -5.12 9.14 -10.56
CA ARG A 95 -4.31 10.06 -9.74
C ARG A 95 -3.14 9.36 -9.04
N VAL A 96 -2.13 10.15 -8.75
CA VAL A 96 -1.06 9.79 -7.81
C VAL A 96 -1.30 10.56 -6.51
N VAL A 97 -1.33 9.84 -5.39
CA VAL A 97 -1.55 10.42 -4.06
C VAL A 97 -0.35 10.22 -3.16
N ARG A 98 -0.11 11.20 -2.28
CA ARG A 98 0.85 11.15 -1.19
C ARG A 98 0.14 10.87 0.13
N TRP A 99 0.62 9.91 0.90
CA TRP A 99 0.22 9.65 2.28
C TRP A 99 1.43 9.70 3.19
N SER A 100 1.27 10.15 4.45
CA SER A 100 2.37 10.05 5.41
C SER A 100 2.67 8.58 5.72
N ARG A 101 3.95 8.22 5.84
CA ARG A 101 4.34 6.91 6.36
C ARG A 101 4.21 6.82 7.88
N CYS A 102 4.15 7.97 8.57
CA CYS A 102 3.99 8.04 10.02
C CYS A 102 2.53 7.81 10.44
N SER A 103 2.35 7.13 11.58
CA SER A 103 1.04 6.94 12.19
C SER A 103 0.39 8.30 12.54
N GLY A 104 -0.91 8.42 12.26
CA GLY A 104 -1.72 9.60 12.61
C GLY A 104 -2.29 10.38 11.42
N THR A 105 -1.79 10.13 10.20
CA THR A 105 -2.41 10.69 8.99
C THR A 105 -3.55 9.78 8.53
N THR A 106 -4.75 10.33 8.37
CA THR A 106 -5.96 9.58 8.02
C THR A 106 -6.41 9.78 6.57
N GLN A 107 -5.72 10.62 5.83
CA GLN A 107 -6.03 10.96 4.43
C GLN A 107 -4.78 11.33 3.65
N GLY A 108 -4.82 11.09 2.34
CA GLY A 108 -3.78 11.51 1.42
C GLY A 108 -3.96 12.91 0.87
N GLU A 109 -3.03 13.26 -0.01
CA GLU A 109 -2.98 14.49 -0.80
C GLU A 109 -2.79 14.10 -2.26
N ILE A 110 -3.48 14.77 -3.18
CA ILE A 110 -3.30 14.53 -4.62
C ILE A 110 -2.02 15.24 -5.08
N LEU A 111 -1.10 14.49 -5.68
CA LEU A 111 0.11 15.05 -6.29
C LEU A 111 -0.06 15.32 -7.78
N ILE A 112 -0.71 14.39 -8.47
CA ILE A 112 -0.96 14.42 -9.92
C ILE A 112 -2.35 13.84 -10.14
N ASP A 113 -3.14 14.45 -11.00
CA ASP A 113 -4.47 13.99 -11.39
C ASP A 113 -4.65 13.95 -12.91
N ASN A 114 -5.74 13.32 -13.34
CA ASN A 114 -6.10 13.14 -14.74
C ASN A 114 -5.02 12.43 -15.55
N ILE A 115 -4.46 11.38 -14.96
CA ILE A 115 -3.45 10.53 -15.58
C ILE A 115 -3.77 9.05 -15.35
N ASP A 116 -3.39 8.22 -16.33
CA ASP A 116 -3.27 6.79 -16.10
C ASP A 116 -1.93 6.54 -15.39
N CYS A 117 -1.97 6.00 -14.17
CA CYS A 117 -0.78 5.58 -13.45
C CYS A 117 -0.79 4.06 -13.28
N TYR A 118 0.30 3.42 -13.71
CA TYR A 118 0.57 2.00 -13.54
C TYR A 118 2.02 1.85 -13.07
N GLY A 119 2.32 0.82 -12.28
CA GLY A 119 3.67 0.44 -11.86
C GLY A 119 4.02 -0.97 -12.31
#